data_AF-A0A7H4MLF9-F1
#
_entry.id   AF-A0A7H4MLF9-F1
#
_cell.length_a   1.000
_cell.length_b   1.000
_cell.length_c   1.000
_cell.angle_alpha   90.00
_cell.angle_beta   90.00
_cell.angle_gamma   90.00
#
_symmetry.space_group_name_H-M   'P 1'
#
loop_
_entity.id
_entity.type
_entity.pdbx_description
1 polymer ?
#
loop_
_entity_poly.entity_id
_entity_poly.type
_entity_poly.pdbx_seq_one_letter_code
_entity_poly.pdbx_strand_id
1 'polypeptide(L)' 'MVPSHFARPWVDRGVWTALALENPFPDAACCLTWQQSDASPALNWMLDYLGDSDTLNREWLRAPE' A
#
# COMPACT_ATOMS: atom_id res chain seq x y z
N MET A 1 -6.94 5.42 13.99
CA MET A 1 -5.79 4.74 13.35
C MET A 1 -5.75 5.15 11.89
N VAL A 2 -4.57 5.41 11.33
CA VAL A 2 -4.39 5.90 9.95
C VAL A 2 -3.29 5.09 9.26
N PRO A 3 -3.33 4.89 7.93
CA PRO A 3 -2.24 4.23 7.21
C PRO A 3 -0.90 4.96 7.36
N SER A 4 0.19 4.20 7.50
CA SER A 4 1.52 4.75 7.76
C SER A 4 2.00 5.72 6.68
N HIS A 5 1.80 5.40 5.40
CA HIS A 5 2.17 6.28 4.27
C HIS A 5 1.42 7.61 4.28
N PHE A 6 0.19 7.64 4.82
CA PHE A 6 -0.60 8.86 4.97
C PHE A 6 -0.12 9.70 6.16
N ALA A 7 0.26 9.05 7.26
CA ALA A 7 0.72 9.70 8.48
C ALA A 7 2.14 10.27 8.37
N ARG A 8 3.01 9.63 7.58
CA ARG A 8 4.44 9.92 7.50
C ARG A 8 4.76 11.40 7.27
N PRO A 9 4.14 12.12 6.32
CA PRO A 9 4.43 13.54 6.11
C PRO A 9 4.12 14.42 7.32
N TRP A 10 3.18 14.03 8.18
CA TRP A 10 2.81 14.79 9.38
C TRP A 10 3.73 14.47 10.56
N VAL A 11 4.16 13.21 10.67
CA VAL A 11 5.16 12.78 11.64
C VAL A 11 6.51 13.42 11.34
N ASP A 12 6.93 13.41 10.07
CA ASP A 12 8.21 14.02 9.64
C ASP A 12 8.22 15.55 9.87
N ARG A 13 7.05 16.20 9.78
CA ARG A 13 6.88 17.63 10.10
C ARG A 13 6.79 17.93 11.61
N GLY A 14 6.82 16.91 12.47
CA GLY A 14 6.65 17.04 13.91
C GLY A 14 5.24 17.47 14.35
N VAL A 15 4.27 17.43 13.44
CA VAL A 15 2.86 17.78 13.73
C VAL A 15 2.19 16.64 14.47
N TRP A 16 2.52 15.39 14.08
CA TRP A 16 2.00 14.17 14.70
C TRP A 16 3.12 13.36 15.36
N THR A 17 2.74 12.51 16.32
CA THR A 17 3.64 11.52 16.92
C THR A 17 3.04 10.13 16.79
N ALA A 18 3.87 9.14 16.48
CA ALA A 18 3.44 7.75 16.35
C ALA A 18 3.32 7.10 17.73
N LEU A 19 2.20 6.42 17.99
CA LEU A 19 1.99 5.64 19.20
C LEU A 19 2.16 4.15 18.89
N ALA A 20 3.10 3.50 19.56
CA ALA A 20 3.23 2.05 19.53
C ALA A 20 2.13 1.43 20.41
N LEU A 21 1.32 0.55 19.82
CA LEU A 21 0.29 -0.18 20.55
C LEU A 21 0.89 -1.46 21.15
N GLU A 22 0.47 -1.80 22.37
CA GLU A 22 0.82 -3.09 23.01
C GLU A 22 0.33 -4.28 22.17
N ASN A 23 -0.87 -4.13 21.57
CA ASN A 23 -1.44 -5.10 20.64
C ASN A 23 -1.52 -4.48 19.24
N PRO A 24 -0.61 -4.82 18.32
CA PRO A 24 -0.66 -4.33 16.96
C PRO A 24 -1.85 -4.93 16.20
N PHE A 25 -2.39 -4.14 15.27
CA PHE A 25 -3.37 -4.65 14.32
C PHE A 25 -2.66 -5.46 13.23
N PRO A 26 -3.34 -6.45 12.62
CA PRO A 26 -2.80 -7.11 11.45
C PRO A 26 -2.59 -6.11 10.30
N ASP A 27 -1.64 -6.42 9.42
CA ASP A 27 -1.46 -5.66 8.18
C ASP A 27 -2.77 -5.59 7.39
N ALA A 28 -3.13 -4.38 6.95
CA ALA A 28 -4.32 -4.19 6.12
C ALA A 28 -4.12 -4.83 4.75
N ALA A 29 -5.10 -5.62 4.30
CA ALA A 29 -5.11 -6.16 2.95
C ALA A 29 -5.42 -5.02 1.96
N CYS A 30 -4.44 -4.67 1.12
CA CYS A 30 -4.62 -3.77 -0.01
C CYS A 30 -4.62 -4.59 -1.30
N CYS A 31 -5.72 -4.52 -2.05
CA CYS A 31 -5.94 -5.34 -3.24
C CYS A 31 -6.17 -4.46 -4.47
N LEU A 32 -5.68 -4.93 -5.61
CA LEU A 32 -6.04 -4.39 -6.92
C LEU A 32 -7.15 -5.26 -7.53
N THR A 33 -8.17 -4.64 -8.08
CA THR A 33 -9.27 -5.33 -8.76
C THR A 33 -9.49 -4.76 -10.15
N TRP A 34 -9.90 -5.61 -11.08
CA TRP A 34 -10.24 -5.23 -12.45
C TRP A 34 -11.28 -6.18 -13.03
N GLN A 35 -11.92 -5.76 -14.12
CA GLN A 35 -12.86 -6.61 -14.85
C GLN A 35 -12.10 -7.58 -15.77
N GLN A 36 -12.18 -8.87 -15.48
CA GLN A 36 -11.47 -9.89 -16.27
C GLN A 36 -11.95 -10.00 -17.72
N SER A 37 -13.23 -9.72 -17.96
CA SER A 37 -13.83 -9.82 -19.30
C SER A 37 -13.42 -8.71 -20.26
N ASP A 38 -12.75 -7.66 -19.78
CA ASP A 38 -12.35 -6.50 -20.58
C ASP A 38 -10.89 -6.10 -20.30
N ALA A 39 -10.02 -7.11 -20.19
CA ALA A 39 -8.61 -6.89 -19.92
C ALA A 39 -7.88 -6.49 -21.22
N SER A 40 -7.73 -5.18 -21.42
CA SER A 40 -6.94 -4.64 -22.52
C SER A 40 -5.46 -5.08 -22.44
N PRO A 41 -4.72 -5.13 -23.56
CA PRO A 41 -3.28 -5.42 -23.54
C PRO A 41 -2.48 -4.50 -22.62
N ALA A 42 -2.87 -3.22 -22.54
CA ALA A 42 -2.23 -2.24 -21.65
C ALA A 42 -2.48 -2.57 -20.16
N LEU A 43 -3.71 -3.01 -19.82
CA LEU A 43 -4.01 -3.44 -18.45
C LEU A 43 -3.19 -4.68 -18.08
N ASN A 44 -3.11 -5.68 -18.97
CA ASN A 44 -2.32 -6.89 -18.71
C ASN A 44 -0.84 -6.55 -18.50
N TRP A 45 -0.27 -5.69 -19.35
CA TRP A 45 1.11 -5.22 -19.15
C TRP A 45 1.30 -4.54 -17.78
N MET A 46 0.35 -3.71 -17.37
CA MET A 46 0.40 -3.05 -16.06
C MET A 46 0.33 -4.06 -14.91
N LEU A 47 -0.56 -5.06 -15.00
CA LEU A 47 -0.68 -6.11 -13.99
C LEU A 47 0.62 -6.94 -13.89
N ASP A 48 1.22 -7.31 -15.02
CA ASP A 48 2.51 -8.01 -15.06
C ASP A 48 3.63 -7.16 -14.46
N TYR A 49 3.63 -5.86 -14.73
CA TYR A 49 4.59 -4.91 -14.18
C TYR A 49 4.45 -4.73 -12.66
N LEU A 50 3.21 -4.70 -12.14
CA LEU A 50 2.96 -4.62 -10.70
C LEU A 50 3.37 -5.89 -9.95
N GLY A 51 3.47 -7.02 -10.65
CA GLY A 51 3.98 -8.27 -10.10
C GLY A 51 3.02 -8.94 -9.12
N ASP A 52 3.58 -9.65 -8.14
CA ASP A 52 2.80 -10.35 -7.12
C ASP A 52 2.36 -9.43 -5.97
N SER A 53 1.53 -9.97 -5.06
CA SER A 53 1.01 -9.22 -3.93
C SER A 53 2.08 -8.69 -2.99
N ASP A 54 3.22 -9.38 -2.85
CA ASP A 54 4.34 -8.91 -2.02
C ASP A 54 5.01 -7.69 -2.66
N THR A 55 5.33 -7.81 -3.95
CA THR A 55 5.97 -6.75 -4.74
C THR A 55 5.09 -5.52 -4.81
N LEU A 56 3.81 -5.67 -5.12
CA LEU A 56 2.84 -4.58 -5.13
C LEU A 56 2.74 -3.90 -3.76
N ASN A 57 2.67 -4.68 -2.67
CA ASN A 57 2.54 -4.13 -1.33
C ASN A 57 3.79 -3.35 -0.92
N ARG A 58 4.99 -3.90 -1.16
CA ARG A 58 6.26 -3.26 -0.81
C ARG A 58 6.53 -1.99 -1.62
N GLU A 59 6.40 -2.06 -2.95
CA GLU A 59 6.86 -0.99 -3.83
C GLU A 59 5.85 0.17 -3.95
N TRP A 60 4.54 -0.09 -3.80
CA TRP A 60 3.51 0.89 -4.10
C TRP A 60 2.67 1.32 -2.89
N LEU A 61 2.56 0.48 -1.85
CA LEU A 61 1.57 0.67 -0.79
C LEU A 61 2.22 0.94 0.59
N ARG A 62 3.41 0.38 0.83
CA ARG A 62 4.22 0.70 2.02
C ARG A 62 4.97 2.01 1.81
N ALA A 63 5.20 2.73 2.90
CA ALA A 63 6.15 3.83 2.87
C ALA A 63 7.56 3.24 2.66
N PRO A 64 8.42 3.87 1.83
CA PRO A 64 9.82 3.46 1.75
C PRO A 64 10.47 3.56 3.13
N GLU A 65 11.37 2.62 3.43
CA GLU A 65 12.14 2.59 4.69
C GLU A 65 13.06 3.81 4.81
#